data_AF-S8EHN0-F1
#
_entry.id   AF-S8EHN0-F1
#
_cell.length_a   1.000
_cell.length_b   1.000
_cell.length_c   1.000
_cell.angle_alpha   90.00
_cell.angle_beta   90.00
_cell.angle_gamma   90.00
#
_symmetry.space_group_name_H-M   'P 1'
#
loop_
_entity.id
_entity.type
_entity.pdbx_description
1 polymer ?
#
loop_
_entity_poly.entity_id
_entity_poly.type
_entity_poly.pdbx_seq_one_letter_code
_entity_poly.pdbx_strand_id
1 'polypeptide(L)'
;MPIIEEFSRFLAESGGVPPPAPQAPHEASDPEETLRKGNTQCQHCFKSKLDGVKMSRCGACRVDMYCSKECQKAAWPVHKARCKFNQRSNSIAGSGLEQEYRKLRNFCQKHRPALSDAVIRALDLVVDASRAETDMLTIVVCPRPGSTRPETDFYATAAEVAPLDDFEPGQTDEMQAQHKYAADLCRREGGLGAAFVMICCVDPLIMNVIPVGFSRESLEDVRPGEPWKEQLFSRMNEGIVL
;
A
#
# COMPACT_ATOMS: atom_id res chain seq x y z
N MET A 1 -17.59 6.53 1.92
CA MET A 1 -16.45 6.91 2.79
C MET A 1 -16.39 8.43 2.91
N PRO A 2 -16.76 8.99 4.07
CA PRO A 2 -16.79 10.43 4.32
C PRO A 2 -15.48 11.14 3.95
N ILE A 3 -14.35 10.52 4.29
CA ILE A 3 -13.02 11.04 4.00
C ILE A 3 -12.76 11.22 2.50
N ILE A 4 -13.25 10.31 1.65
CA ILE A 4 -13.09 10.39 0.20
C ILE A 4 -13.95 11.51 -0.38
N GLU A 5 -15.17 11.69 0.12
CA GLU A 5 -16.06 12.77 -0.34
C GLU A 5 -15.51 14.15 0.05
N GLU A 6 -14.97 14.28 1.26
CA GLU A 6 -14.29 15.50 1.71
C GLU A 6 -13.06 15.81 0.84
N PHE A 7 -12.21 14.81 0.58
CA PHE A 7 -11.03 15.01 -0.27
C PHE A 7 -11.35 15.24 -1.75
N SER A 8 -12.37 14.56 -2.29
CA SER A 8 -12.83 14.78 -3.66
C SER A 8 -13.35 16.20 -3.83
N ARG A 9 -14.09 16.71 -2.84
CA ARG A 9 -14.54 18.11 -2.80
C ARG A 9 -13.36 19.07 -2.71
N PHE A 10 -12.42 18.82 -1.78
CA PHE A 10 -11.21 19.64 -1.64
C PHE A 10 -10.40 19.71 -2.94
N LEU A 11 -10.23 18.59 -3.63
CA LEU A 11 -9.48 18.54 -4.90
C LEU A 11 -10.21 19.24 -6.05
N ALA A 12 -11.54 19.10 -6.12
CA ALA A 12 -12.35 19.86 -7.07
C ALA A 12 -12.26 21.38 -6.83
N GLU A 13 -12.12 21.81 -5.57
CA GLU A 13 -12.07 23.22 -5.16
C GLU A 13 -10.66 23.83 -5.30
N SER A 14 -9.60 23.05 -5.05
CA SER A 14 -8.22 23.56 -5.02
C SER A 14 -7.61 23.76 -6.41
N GLY A 15 -8.24 23.25 -7.49
CA GLY A 15 -7.84 23.53 -8.88
C GLY A 15 -6.36 23.28 -9.18
N GLY A 16 -5.71 22.43 -8.39
CA GLY A 16 -4.26 22.35 -8.32
C GLY A 16 -3.67 21.93 -9.66
N VAL A 17 -2.84 22.79 -10.26
CA VAL A 17 -2.07 22.41 -11.45
C VAL A 17 -1.20 21.21 -11.04
N PRO A 18 -1.35 20.03 -11.69
CA PRO A 18 -0.60 18.86 -11.31
C PRO A 18 0.91 19.17 -11.45
N PRO A 19 1.73 18.83 -10.45
CA PRO A 19 3.17 19.08 -10.55
C PRO A 19 3.74 18.31 -11.75
N PRO A 20 4.62 18.93 -12.55
CA PRO A 20 5.18 18.26 -13.72
C PRO A 20 5.87 16.95 -13.31
N ALA A 21 5.78 15.92 -14.14
CA ALA A 21 6.44 14.66 -13.88
C ALA A 21 7.97 14.83 -13.93
N PRO A 22 8.72 14.36 -12.91
CA PRO A 22 10.16 14.27 -12.99
C PRO A 22 10.58 13.45 -14.21
N GLN A 23 11.37 14.06 -15.10
CA GLN A 23 11.78 13.44 -16.37
C GLN A 23 12.96 12.47 -16.21
N ALA A 24 13.67 12.56 -15.09
CA ALA A 24 14.80 11.70 -14.75
C ALA A 24 14.58 11.04 -13.37
N PRO A 25 15.25 9.90 -13.09
CA PRO A 25 15.34 9.36 -11.74
C PRO A 25 15.85 10.42 -10.76
N HIS A 26 15.24 10.50 -9.58
CA HIS A 26 15.69 11.40 -8.53
C HIS A 26 17.03 10.92 -7.98
N GLU A 27 17.97 11.83 -7.70
CA GLU A 27 19.32 11.51 -7.22
C GLU A 27 19.34 10.75 -5.88
N ALA A 28 18.35 11.02 -5.02
CA ALA A 28 18.16 10.31 -3.76
C ALA A 28 17.54 8.90 -3.92
N SER A 29 17.21 8.48 -5.15
CA SER A 29 16.78 7.11 -5.40
C SER A 29 17.99 6.18 -5.34
N ASP A 30 17.83 5.01 -4.74
CA ASP A 30 18.86 3.99 -4.72
C ASP A 30 18.36 2.74 -5.46
N PRO A 31 18.74 2.53 -6.73
CA PRO A 31 18.33 1.36 -7.49
C PRO A 31 18.83 0.02 -6.90
N GLU A 32 19.91 0.06 -6.11
CA GLU A 32 20.52 -1.10 -5.47
C GLU A 32 19.91 -1.39 -4.10
N GLU A 33 19.10 -0.47 -3.56
CA GLU A 33 18.42 -0.64 -2.29
C GLU A 33 17.56 -1.91 -2.30
N THR A 34 17.77 -2.66 -1.24
CA THR A 34 17.24 -4.00 -1.01
C THR A 34 15.86 -3.95 -0.38
N LEU A 35 15.48 -2.84 0.26
CA LEU A 35 14.17 -2.66 0.92
C LEU A 35 12.99 -2.97 -0.01
N ARG A 36 13.02 -2.59 -1.29
CA ARG A 36 11.95 -2.99 -2.23
C ARG A 36 11.85 -4.50 -2.42
N LYS A 37 12.98 -5.22 -2.44
CA LYS A 37 13.01 -6.70 -2.47
C LYS A 37 12.52 -7.26 -1.13
N GLY A 38 12.91 -6.66 -0.01
CA GLY A 38 12.51 -7.02 1.36
C GLY A 38 11.01 -6.88 1.60
N ASN A 39 10.40 -5.83 1.06
CA ASN A 39 8.97 -5.56 1.20
C ASN A 39 8.10 -6.25 0.13
N THR A 40 8.73 -6.90 -0.86
CA THR A 40 8.06 -7.79 -1.80
C THR A 40 7.98 -9.18 -1.18
N GLN A 41 6.88 -9.48 -0.49
CA GLN A 41 6.75 -10.64 0.39
C GLN A 41 5.72 -11.67 -0.09
N CYS A 42 5.99 -12.95 0.21
CA CYS A 42 5.05 -14.04 0.02
C CYS A 42 3.81 -13.83 0.90
N GLN A 43 2.62 -13.95 0.31
CA GLN A 43 1.34 -13.75 1.01
C GLN A 43 0.94 -14.92 1.94
N HIS A 44 1.85 -15.86 2.17
CA HIS A 44 1.68 -16.97 3.12
C HIS A 44 2.79 -17.01 4.17
N CYS A 45 4.06 -17.01 3.79
CA CYS A 45 5.17 -17.18 4.74
C CYS A 45 6.02 -15.92 4.93
N PHE A 46 5.61 -14.78 4.36
CA PHE A 46 6.32 -13.49 4.39
C PHE A 46 7.78 -13.46 3.91
N LYS A 47 8.38 -14.60 3.53
CA LYS A 47 9.66 -14.63 2.82
C LYS A 47 9.62 -13.61 1.69
N SER A 48 10.62 -12.76 1.68
CA SER A 48 10.82 -11.67 0.76
C SER A 48 11.69 -12.11 -0.42
N LYS A 49 11.87 -11.23 -1.41
CA LYS A 49 12.86 -11.51 -2.46
C LYS A 49 14.31 -11.50 -1.94
N LEU A 50 14.57 -10.92 -0.77
CA LEU A 50 15.91 -10.95 -0.15
C LEU A 50 16.28 -12.32 0.40
N ASP A 51 15.29 -13.13 0.75
CA ASP A 51 15.49 -14.53 1.15
C ASP A 51 15.88 -15.44 -0.03
N GLY A 52 16.20 -14.87 -1.20
CA GLY A 52 16.58 -15.60 -2.41
C GLY A 52 15.45 -16.39 -3.07
N VAL A 53 14.20 -16.24 -2.60
CA VAL A 53 13.06 -16.97 -3.16
C VAL A 53 12.54 -16.33 -4.44
N LYS A 54 12.20 -17.18 -5.43
CA LYS A 54 11.44 -16.74 -6.60
C LYS A 54 9.99 -16.52 -6.20
N MET A 55 9.36 -15.48 -6.73
CA MET A 55 7.95 -15.21 -6.50
C MET A 55 7.13 -15.28 -7.77
N SER A 56 5.96 -15.90 -7.67
CA SER A 56 4.97 -15.99 -8.73
C SER A 56 3.69 -15.31 -8.31
N ARG A 57 3.06 -14.57 -9.21
CA ARG A 57 1.73 -14.00 -8.99
C ARG A 57 0.66 -15.10 -9.08
N CYS A 58 -0.43 -14.94 -8.33
CA CYS A 58 -1.63 -15.74 -8.51
C CYS A 58 -2.11 -15.67 -9.96
N GLY A 59 -2.32 -16.81 -10.61
CA GLY A 59 -2.77 -16.86 -12.01
C GLY A 59 -4.14 -16.23 -12.25
N ALA A 60 -5.02 -16.25 -11.24
CA ALA A 60 -6.37 -15.69 -11.33
C ALA A 60 -6.39 -14.17 -11.13
N CYS A 61 -6.00 -13.67 -9.96
CA CYS A 61 -6.07 -12.24 -9.68
C CYS A 61 -4.85 -11.44 -10.18
N ARG A 62 -3.70 -12.07 -10.41
CA ARG A 62 -2.43 -11.41 -10.80
C ARG A 62 -1.92 -10.33 -9.83
N VAL A 63 -2.45 -10.30 -8.60
CA VAL A 63 -2.05 -9.35 -7.55
C VAL A 63 -1.13 -10.02 -6.55
N ASP A 64 -1.67 -10.96 -5.78
CA ASP A 64 -0.95 -11.62 -4.69
C ASP A 64 0.21 -12.47 -5.20
N MET A 65 1.34 -12.43 -4.48
CA MET A 65 2.55 -13.16 -4.81
C MET A 65 2.86 -14.26 -3.80
N TYR A 66 3.38 -15.37 -4.30
CA TYR A 66 3.73 -16.54 -3.50
C TYR A 66 5.11 -17.05 -3.91
N CYS A 67 5.89 -17.50 -2.94
CA CYS A 67 7.20 -18.10 -3.20
C CYS A 67 7.12 -19.52 -3.78
N SER A 68 5.97 -20.19 -3.60
CA SER A 68 5.75 -21.55 -4.11
C SER A 68 4.26 -21.85 -4.31
N LYS A 69 3.95 -22.95 -5.01
CA LYS A 69 2.57 -23.43 -5.20
C LYS A 69 1.94 -23.90 -3.88
N GLU A 70 2.77 -24.41 -2.97
CA GLU A 70 2.38 -24.86 -1.64
C GLU A 70 1.92 -23.67 -0.80
N CYS A 71 2.70 -22.58 -0.79
CA CYS A 71 2.31 -21.32 -0.14
C CYS A 71 1.01 -20.75 -0.72
N GLN A 72 0.84 -20.80 -2.04
CA GLN A 72 -0.41 -20.36 -2.68
C GLN A 72 -1.62 -21.20 -2.24
N LYS A 73 -1.48 -22.53 -2.15
CA LYS A 73 -2.54 -23.43 -1.68
C LYS A 73 -2.87 -23.21 -0.20
N ALA A 74 -1.84 -23.06 0.63
CA ALA A 74 -2.00 -22.84 2.06
C ALA A 74 -2.67 -21.48 2.37
N ALA A 75 -2.37 -20.45 1.58
CA ALA A 75 -3.08 -19.17 1.65
C ALA A 75 -4.48 -19.19 1.01
N TRP A 76 -4.94 -20.26 0.35
CA TRP A 76 -6.21 -20.24 -0.38
C TRP A 76 -7.46 -19.96 0.46
N PRO A 77 -7.64 -20.52 1.69
CA PRO A 77 -8.86 -20.32 2.47
C PRO A 77 -9.22 -18.84 2.69
N VAL A 78 -8.19 -18.02 2.88
CA VAL A 78 -8.25 -16.58 3.16
C VAL A 78 -8.02 -15.74 1.90
N HIS A 79 -7.15 -16.18 0.99
CA HIS A 79 -6.96 -15.55 -0.30
C HIS A 79 -8.22 -15.60 -1.17
N LYS A 80 -9.08 -16.63 -1.06
CA LYS A 80 -10.24 -16.80 -1.96
C LYS A 80 -11.14 -15.56 -2.02
N ALA A 81 -11.44 -14.94 -0.89
CA ALA A 81 -12.24 -13.71 -0.83
C ALA A 81 -11.50 -12.56 -1.53
N ARG A 82 -10.25 -12.29 -1.11
CA ARG A 82 -9.37 -11.27 -1.71
C ARG A 82 -9.10 -11.50 -3.21
N CYS A 83 -9.00 -12.75 -3.64
CA CYS A 83 -8.82 -13.13 -5.03
C CYS A 83 -10.06 -12.78 -5.84
N LYS A 84 -11.27 -13.01 -5.30
CA LYS A 84 -12.52 -12.59 -5.93
C LYS A 84 -12.67 -11.07 -5.92
N PHE A 85 -12.27 -10.39 -4.84
CA PHE A 85 -12.24 -8.94 -4.76
C PHE A 85 -11.30 -8.37 -5.83
N ASN A 86 -10.04 -8.80 -5.83
CA ASN A 86 -9.04 -8.39 -6.82
C ASN A 86 -9.45 -8.72 -8.25
N GLN A 87 -10.11 -9.87 -8.49
CA GLN A 87 -10.68 -10.19 -9.80
C GLN A 87 -11.84 -9.26 -10.16
N ARG A 88 -12.70 -8.88 -9.20
CA ARG A 88 -13.76 -7.89 -9.41
C ARG A 88 -13.20 -6.51 -9.70
N SER A 89 -12.22 -6.03 -8.93
CA SER A 89 -11.48 -4.81 -9.23
C SER A 89 -10.81 -4.89 -10.61
N ASN A 90 -10.30 -6.07 -10.99
CA ASN A 90 -9.77 -6.35 -12.33
C ASN A 90 -10.85 -6.63 -13.39
N SER A 91 -12.14 -6.72 -13.07
CA SER A 91 -13.23 -7.01 -14.03
C SER A 91 -14.17 -5.82 -14.20
N ILE A 92 -14.18 -4.88 -13.24
CA ILE A 92 -14.53 -3.47 -13.50
C ILE A 92 -13.67 -2.93 -14.67
N ALA A 93 -12.55 -3.58 -14.99
CA ALA A 93 -11.77 -3.46 -16.24
C ALA A 93 -12.56 -3.54 -17.57
N GLY A 94 -13.84 -3.92 -17.58
CA GLY A 94 -14.71 -3.67 -18.73
C GLY A 94 -14.99 -2.17 -18.98
N SER A 95 -14.65 -1.27 -18.04
CA SER A 95 -15.01 0.15 -18.02
C SER A 95 -13.85 1.12 -18.29
N GLY A 96 -12.74 0.68 -18.91
CA GLY A 96 -11.60 1.56 -19.23
C GLY A 96 -10.66 1.90 -18.07
N LEU A 97 -10.97 1.50 -16.83
CA LEU A 97 -10.17 1.79 -15.62
C LEU A 97 -9.08 0.75 -15.29
N GLU A 98 -8.96 -0.34 -16.06
CA GLU A 98 -7.97 -1.41 -15.79
C GLU A 98 -6.54 -0.88 -15.76
N GLN A 99 -6.22 -0.01 -16.73
CA GLN A 99 -4.90 0.56 -16.86
C GLN A 99 -4.56 1.43 -15.64
N GLU A 100 -5.52 2.18 -15.12
CA GLU A 100 -5.35 3.04 -13.95
C GLU A 100 -5.14 2.23 -12.66
N TYR A 101 -5.90 1.14 -12.45
CA TYR A 101 -5.63 0.21 -11.34
C TYR A 101 -4.23 -0.42 -11.44
N ARG A 102 -3.79 -0.77 -12.65
CA ARG A 102 -2.45 -1.34 -12.88
C ARG A 102 -1.36 -0.33 -12.57
N LYS A 103 -1.50 0.92 -13.03
CA LYS A 103 -0.59 2.01 -12.71
C LYS A 103 -0.54 2.25 -11.20
N LEU A 104 -1.70 2.36 -10.53
CA LEU A 104 -1.77 2.61 -9.09
C LEU A 104 -1.04 1.53 -8.29
N ARG A 105 -1.24 0.25 -8.64
CA ARG A 105 -0.54 -0.87 -7.99
C ARG A 105 0.97 -0.83 -8.24
N ASN A 106 1.41 -0.50 -9.46
CA ASN A 106 2.83 -0.38 -9.76
C ASN A 106 3.47 0.78 -9.00
N PHE A 107 2.80 1.93 -8.95
CA PHE A 107 3.20 3.09 -8.17
C PHE A 107 3.35 2.74 -6.68
N CYS A 108 2.33 2.09 -6.09
CA CYS A 108 2.39 1.59 -4.72
C CYS A 108 3.51 0.58 -4.49
N GLN A 109 3.79 -0.30 -5.46
CA GLN A 109 4.88 -1.27 -5.38
C GLN A 109 6.25 -0.58 -5.40
N LYS A 110 6.42 0.49 -6.19
CA LYS A 110 7.65 1.29 -6.24
C LYS A 110 7.88 2.02 -4.92
N HIS A 111 6.81 2.57 -4.33
CA HIS A 111 6.86 3.32 -3.07
C HIS A 111 6.69 2.46 -1.82
N ARG A 112 6.72 1.12 -1.96
CA ARG A 112 6.45 0.20 -0.85
C ARG A 112 7.28 0.46 0.41
N PRO A 113 8.60 0.77 0.33
CA PRO A 113 9.39 1.16 1.51
C PRO A 113 8.91 2.46 2.15
N ALA A 114 8.66 3.50 1.36
CA ALA A 114 8.13 4.78 1.86
C ALA A 114 6.77 4.61 2.55
N LEU A 115 5.89 3.79 1.98
CA LEU A 115 4.58 3.48 2.56
C LEU A 115 4.69 2.69 3.87
N SER A 116 5.66 1.77 3.96
CA SER A 116 5.86 0.94 5.15
C SER A 116 6.44 1.75 6.30
N ASP A 117 7.44 2.59 6.01
CA ASP A 117 8.02 3.53 6.98
C ASP A 117 6.98 4.56 7.46
N ALA A 118 6.19 5.12 6.54
CA ALA A 118 5.18 6.11 6.87
C ALA A 118 4.07 5.56 7.78
N VAL A 119 3.56 4.34 7.55
CA VAL A 119 2.48 3.81 8.41
C VAL A 119 2.96 3.49 9.82
N ILE A 120 4.20 3.02 9.97
CA ILE A 120 4.80 2.75 11.28
C ILE A 120 4.87 4.05 12.10
N ARG A 121 5.31 5.15 11.47
CA ARG A 121 5.44 6.46 12.10
C ARG A 121 4.08 7.13 12.32
N ALA A 122 3.17 7.04 11.35
CA ALA A 122 1.86 7.68 11.41
C ALA A 122 0.98 7.11 12.54
N LEU A 123 1.02 5.79 12.73
CA LEU A 123 0.29 5.12 13.81
C LEU A 123 1.10 5.08 15.12
N ASP A 124 2.33 5.61 15.14
CA ASP A 124 3.23 5.57 16.28
C ASP A 124 3.38 4.16 16.88
N LEU A 125 3.59 3.16 16.01
CA LEU A 125 3.58 1.74 16.39
C LEU A 125 4.72 1.36 17.34
N VAL A 126 5.75 2.20 17.46
CA VAL A 126 6.82 2.06 18.46
C VAL A 126 6.32 2.32 19.88
N VAL A 127 5.29 3.17 20.02
CA VAL A 127 4.62 3.45 21.31
C VAL A 127 3.53 2.43 21.58
N ASP A 128 2.67 2.19 20.59
CA ASP A 128 1.53 1.27 20.72
C ASP A 128 1.28 0.48 19.44
N ALA A 129 1.77 -0.76 19.42
CA ALA A 129 1.58 -1.68 18.31
C ALA A 129 0.11 -2.09 18.11
N SER A 130 -0.76 -1.94 19.11
CA SER A 130 -2.18 -2.29 19.00
C SER A 130 -2.97 -1.31 18.13
N ARG A 131 -2.44 -0.10 17.89
CA ARG A 131 -3.02 0.86 16.94
C ARG A 131 -3.10 0.33 15.52
N ALA A 132 -2.27 -0.65 15.16
CA ALA A 132 -2.40 -1.35 13.89
C ALA A 132 -3.76 -2.06 13.73
N GLU A 133 -4.45 -2.38 14.84
CA GLU A 133 -5.76 -3.05 14.83
C GLU A 133 -6.95 -2.10 14.79
N THR A 134 -6.75 -0.82 15.09
CA THR A 134 -7.81 0.19 15.19
C THR A 134 -7.71 1.27 14.13
N ASP A 135 -6.50 1.55 13.65
CA ASP A 135 -6.19 2.66 12.74
C ASP A 135 -5.57 2.17 11.42
N MET A 136 -5.70 2.98 10.38
CA MET A 136 -5.01 2.82 9.10
C MET A 136 -4.47 4.16 8.60
N LEU A 137 -3.41 4.11 7.78
CA LEU A 137 -2.92 5.30 7.07
C LEU A 137 -3.65 5.42 5.74
N THR A 138 -4.37 6.51 5.53
CA THR A 138 -5.00 6.88 4.26
C THR A 138 -4.15 7.91 3.54
N ILE A 139 -3.84 7.66 2.27
CA ILE A 139 -3.10 8.57 1.39
C ILE A 139 -3.95 8.85 0.16
N VAL A 140 -4.21 10.13 -0.10
CA VAL A 140 -4.90 10.58 -1.30
C VAL A 140 -3.88 10.93 -2.37
N VAL A 141 -4.11 10.41 -3.56
CA VAL A 141 -3.27 10.65 -4.73
C VAL A 141 -4.10 11.15 -5.92
N CYS A 142 -3.45 11.86 -6.83
CA CYS A 142 -4.01 12.22 -8.11
C CYS A 142 -3.13 11.64 -9.24
N PRO A 143 -3.69 11.26 -10.39
CA PRO A 143 -2.89 10.88 -11.55
C PRO A 143 -2.00 12.04 -11.97
N ARG A 144 -0.79 11.74 -12.42
CA ARG A 144 0.14 12.73 -12.95
C ARG A 144 0.22 12.64 -14.48
N PRO A 145 -0.38 13.59 -15.23
CA PRO A 145 -0.32 13.59 -16.68
C PRO A 145 1.12 13.63 -17.20
N GLY A 146 1.41 12.88 -18.27
CA GLY A 146 2.73 12.87 -18.91
C GLY A 146 3.82 12.09 -18.18
N SER A 147 3.49 11.39 -17.08
CA SER A 147 4.41 10.43 -16.46
C SER A 147 4.78 9.31 -17.44
N THR A 148 6.07 8.97 -17.49
CA THR A 148 6.61 7.84 -18.26
C THR A 148 7.17 6.74 -17.35
N ARG A 149 7.18 6.97 -16.02
CA ARG A 149 7.78 6.09 -15.02
C ARG A 149 6.74 5.71 -13.96
N PRO A 150 6.60 4.42 -13.60
CA PRO A 150 5.57 4.00 -12.65
C PRO A 150 5.62 4.68 -11.29
N GLU A 151 6.81 5.02 -10.80
CA GLU A 151 7.03 5.75 -9.54
C GLU A 151 6.59 7.22 -9.57
N THR A 152 6.27 7.77 -10.75
CA THR A 152 5.79 9.15 -10.93
C THR A 152 4.38 9.23 -11.51
N ASP A 153 3.70 8.09 -11.72
CA ASP A 153 2.35 8.03 -12.32
C ASP A 153 1.28 8.75 -11.49
N PHE A 154 1.54 8.94 -10.20
CA PHE A 154 0.67 9.65 -9.27
C PHE A 154 1.47 10.65 -8.43
N TYR A 155 0.76 11.54 -7.75
CA TYR A 155 1.31 12.40 -6.71
C TYR A 155 0.36 12.44 -5.52
N ALA A 156 0.92 12.37 -4.31
CA ALA A 156 0.20 12.49 -3.05
C ALA A 156 -0.21 13.95 -2.80
N THR A 157 -1.47 14.13 -2.42
CA THR A 157 -2.09 15.42 -2.13
C THR A 157 -2.52 15.54 -0.67
N ALA A 158 -2.83 14.42 -0.02
CA ALA A 158 -3.16 14.38 1.39
C ALA A 158 -2.75 13.03 2.01
N ALA A 159 -2.54 13.01 3.32
CA ALA A 159 -2.36 11.79 4.09
C ALA A 159 -2.87 12.00 5.52
N GLU A 160 -3.71 11.10 6.00
CA GLU A 160 -4.30 11.13 7.34
C GLU A 160 -4.40 9.74 7.95
N VAL A 161 -4.40 9.68 9.29
CA VAL A 161 -4.74 8.46 10.02
C VAL A 161 -6.26 8.41 10.14
N ALA A 162 -6.85 7.30 9.74
CA ALA A 162 -8.30 7.06 9.79
C ALA A 162 -8.60 5.77 10.57
N PRO A 163 -9.77 5.65 11.22
CA PRO A 163 -10.21 4.39 11.80
C PRO A 163 -10.28 3.27 10.77
N LEU A 164 -9.89 2.05 11.15
CA LEU A 164 -9.92 0.88 10.27
C LEU A 164 -11.36 0.47 9.89
N ASP A 165 -12.37 0.94 10.63
CA ASP A 165 -13.79 0.70 10.37
C ASP A 165 -14.48 1.79 9.56
N ASP A 166 -13.74 2.78 9.03
CA ASP A 166 -14.25 3.87 8.16
C ASP A 166 -14.57 3.39 6.72
N PHE A 167 -15.24 2.24 6.59
CA PHE A 167 -15.72 1.69 5.32
C PHE A 167 -17.25 1.53 5.35
N GLU A 168 -17.86 1.33 4.18
CA GLU A 168 -19.27 0.93 4.14
C GLU A 168 -19.47 -0.40 4.90
N PRO A 169 -20.60 -0.62 5.61
CA PRO A 169 -20.74 -1.76 6.53
C PRO A 169 -20.39 -3.14 5.94
N GLY A 170 -20.74 -3.39 4.66
CA GLY A 170 -20.41 -4.66 3.99
C GLY A 170 -18.93 -4.81 3.57
N GLN A 171 -18.20 -3.69 3.48
CA GLN A 171 -16.76 -3.66 3.19
C GLN A 171 -15.93 -3.74 4.47
N THR A 172 -16.45 -3.21 5.58
CA THR A 172 -15.80 -3.24 6.91
C THR A 172 -15.48 -4.67 7.34
N ASP A 173 -16.46 -5.59 7.29
CA ASP A 173 -16.26 -6.99 7.68
C ASP A 173 -15.18 -7.68 6.83
N GLU A 174 -15.18 -7.43 5.51
CA GLU A 174 -14.16 -7.98 4.61
C GLU A 174 -12.78 -7.40 4.92
N MET A 175 -12.69 -6.10 5.18
CA MET A 175 -11.45 -5.42 5.51
C MET A 175 -10.87 -5.90 6.84
N GLN A 176 -11.70 -6.02 7.88
CA GLN A 176 -11.31 -6.54 9.19
C GLN A 176 -10.83 -7.99 9.11
N ALA A 177 -11.51 -8.83 8.34
CA ALA A 177 -11.07 -10.22 8.14
C ALA A 177 -9.71 -10.31 7.43
N GLN A 178 -9.48 -9.46 6.42
CA GLN A 178 -8.18 -9.39 5.73
C GLN A 178 -7.08 -8.85 6.65
N HIS A 179 -7.38 -7.83 7.45
CA HIS A 179 -6.49 -7.25 8.43
C HIS A 179 -6.08 -8.29 9.48
N LYS A 180 -7.06 -8.93 10.11
CA LYS A 180 -6.83 -10.01 11.07
C LYS A 180 -5.97 -11.11 10.49
N TYR A 181 -6.25 -11.55 9.25
CA TYR A 181 -5.44 -12.56 8.60
C TYR A 181 -3.99 -12.11 8.41
N ALA A 182 -3.75 -10.90 7.91
CA ALA A 182 -2.41 -10.37 7.71
C ALA A 182 -1.63 -10.26 9.03
N ALA A 183 -2.28 -9.77 10.10
CA ALA A 183 -1.69 -9.66 11.42
C ALA A 183 -1.37 -11.03 12.03
N ASP A 184 -2.31 -11.98 12.00
CA ASP A 184 -2.11 -13.33 12.54
C ASP A 184 -0.99 -14.07 11.79
N LEU A 185 -0.91 -13.89 10.47
CA LEU A 185 0.15 -14.47 9.66
C LEU A 185 1.51 -13.83 10.01
N CYS A 186 1.56 -12.51 10.17
CA CYS A 186 2.80 -11.80 10.49
C CYS A 186 3.36 -12.27 11.84
N ARG A 187 2.48 -12.43 12.84
CA ARG A 187 2.81 -12.98 14.16
C ARG A 187 3.34 -14.41 14.11
N ARG A 188 2.77 -15.26 13.26
CA ARG A 188 3.25 -16.65 13.08
C ARG A 188 4.68 -16.72 12.57
N GLU A 189 5.10 -15.75 11.77
CA GLU A 189 6.47 -15.64 11.24
C GLU A 189 7.38 -14.77 12.15
N GLY A 190 6.96 -14.44 13.38
CA GLY A 190 7.77 -13.72 14.37
C GLY A 190 7.65 -12.19 14.33
N GLY A 191 6.74 -11.64 13.53
CA GLY A 191 6.39 -10.21 13.55
C GLY A 191 5.46 -9.83 14.72
N LEU A 192 5.15 -8.53 14.84
CA LEU A 192 4.29 -7.99 15.90
C LEU A 192 2.83 -7.86 15.43
N GLY A 193 2.62 -7.55 14.16
CA GLY A 193 1.29 -7.37 13.58
C GLY A 193 1.38 -6.86 12.14
N ALA A 194 0.25 -6.43 11.59
CA ALA A 194 0.21 -5.77 10.30
C ALA A 194 -0.64 -4.49 10.41
N ALA A 195 -0.21 -3.40 9.80
CA ALA A 195 -0.99 -2.17 9.68
C ALA A 195 -1.43 -1.97 8.22
N PHE A 196 -2.55 -1.27 8.00
CA PHE A 196 -3.06 -1.03 6.65
C PHE A 196 -2.69 0.37 6.14
N VAL A 197 -2.30 0.41 4.87
CA VAL A 197 -2.15 1.65 4.10
C VAL A 197 -3.16 1.63 2.97
N MET A 198 -4.07 2.59 2.96
CA MET A 198 -5.05 2.78 1.89
C MET A 198 -4.61 3.93 0.99
N ILE A 199 -4.40 3.64 -0.29
CA ILE A 199 -4.10 4.64 -1.30
C ILE A 199 -5.37 4.86 -2.13
N CYS A 200 -5.89 6.09 -2.10
CA CYS A 200 -7.10 6.49 -2.80
C CYS A 200 -6.76 7.50 -3.90
N CYS A 201 -7.05 7.13 -5.14
CA CYS A 201 -7.13 8.10 -6.24
C CYS A 201 -8.58 8.54 -6.36
N VAL A 202 -8.85 9.85 -6.37
CA VAL A 202 -10.23 10.39 -6.40
C VAL A 202 -10.78 10.53 -7.83
N ASP A 203 -9.91 10.69 -8.82
CA ASP A 203 -10.31 10.82 -10.23
C ASP A 203 -9.29 10.11 -11.13
N PRO A 204 -9.61 8.89 -11.64
CA PRO A 204 -10.82 8.13 -11.34
C PRO A 204 -10.81 7.62 -9.89
N LEU A 205 -12.01 7.40 -9.30
CA LEU A 205 -12.13 6.84 -7.95
C LEU A 205 -11.67 5.37 -7.92
N ILE A 206 -10.39 5.15 -7.59
CA ILE A 206 -9.77 3.82 -7.49
C ILE A 206 -8.97 3.73 -6.20
N MET A 207 -8.99 2.55 -5.57
CA MET A 207 -8.34 2.33 -4.27
C MET A 207 -7.42 1.12 -4.31
N ASN A 208 -6.33 1.20 -3.54
CA ASN A 208 -5.42 0.08 -3.30
C ASN A 208 -5.10 0.01 -1.81
N VAL A 209 -5.52 -1.06 -1.14
CA VAL A 209 -5.21 -1.31 0.28
C VAL A 209 -4.04 -2.25 0.38
N ILE A 210 -3.06 -1.88 1.19
CA ILE A 210 -1.78 -2.58 1.29
C ILE A 210 -1.51 -2.95 2.76
N PRO A 211 -1.46 -4.25 3.09
CA PRO A 211 -1.03 -4.69 4.42
C PRO A 211 0.48 -4.47 4.57
N VAL A 212 0.94 -3.86 5.66
CA VAL A 212 2.35 -3.70 6.03
C VAL A 212 2.57 -4.51 7.30
N GLY A 213 3.26 -5.65 7.18
CA GLY A 213 3.74 -6.38 8.36
C GLY A 213 4.89 -5.63 9.01
N PHE A 214 4.95 -5.63 10.34
CA PHE A 214 6.04 -4.99 11.08
C PHE A 214 6.54 -5.91 12.20
N SER A 215 7.84 -5.84 12.46
CA SER A 215 8.52 -6.61 13.50
C SER A 215 9.21 -5.66 14.49
N ARG A 216 9.90 -6.21 15.51
CA ARG A 216 10.73 -5.41 16.40
C ARG A 216 11.84 -4.66 15.63
N GLU A 217 12.46 -5.33 14.65
CA GLU A 217 13.50 -4.75 13.77
C GLU A 217 12.97 -3.55 12.99
N SER A 218 11.71 -3.62 12.51
CA SER A 218 11.06 -2.50 11.82
C SER A 218 10.89 -1.24 12.69
N LEU A 219 11.01 -1.38 14.02
CA LEU A 219 10.81 -0.31 14.99
C LEU A 219 12.12 0.19 15.62
N GLU A 220 13.27 -0.43 15.33
CA GLU A 220 14.54 -0.15 16.03
C GLU A 220 15.01 1.31 15.86
N ASP A 221 14.82 1.88 14.68
CA ASP A 221 15.23 3.25 14.34
C ASP A 221 14.08 4.27 14.36
N VAL A 222 12.93 3.90 14.94
CA VAL A 222 11.74 4.75 15.01
C VAL A 222 11.63 5.37 16.40
N ARG A 223 11.41 6.69 16.48
CA ARG A 223 11.17 7.41 17.73
C ARG A 223 9.71 7.86 17.85
N PRO A 224 9.17 7.94 19.07
CA PRO A 224 7.82 8.43 19.31
C PRO A 224 7.56 9.81 18.68
N GLY A 225 6.44 9.95 17.99
CA GLY A 225 5.99 11.24 17.43
C GLY A 225 6.86 11.83 16.32
N GLU A 226 7.70 11.04 15.64
CA GLU A 226 8.52 11.54 14.54
C GLU A 226 7.67 12.07 13.37
N PRO A 227 8.02 13.23 12.78
CA PRO A 227 7.31 13.77 11.63
C PRO A 227 7.50 12.86 10.42
N TRP A 228 6.41 12.54 9.73
CA TRP A 228 6.41 11.57 8.62
C TRP A 228 5.79 12.10 7.33
N LYS A 229 4.83 13.04 7.41
CA LYS A 229 4.06 13.53 6.24
C LYS A 229 4.96 14.17 5.18
N GLU A 230 5.89 15.03 5.58
CA GLU A 230 6.79 15.73 4.66
C GLU A 230 7.72 14.76 3.92
N GLN A 231 8.30 13.80 4.65
CA GLN A 231 9.17 12.78 4.07
C GLN A 231 8.40 11.84 3.13
N LEU A 232 7.17 11.44 3.50
CA LEU A 232 6.29 10.65 2.64
C LEU A 232 5.99 11.40 1.34
N PHE A 233 5.59 12.67 1.45
CA PHE A 233 5.24 13.49 0.29
C PHE A 233 6.45 13.74 -0.61
N SER A 234 7.61 14.07 -0.06
CA SER A 234 8.85 14.20 -0.84
C SER A 234 9.14 12.91 -1.61
N ARG A 235 9.17 11.75 -0.92
CA ARG A 235 9.44 10.46 -1.56
C ARG A 235 8.46 10.13 -2.69
N MET A 236 7.17 10.28 -2.44
CA MET A 236 6.12 9.97 -3.42
C MET A 236 6.06 10.97 -4.58
N ASN A 237 6.21 12.26 -4.31
CA ASN A 237 5.99 13.33 -5.30
C ASN A 237 7.23 13.62 -6.15
N GLU A 238 8.43 13.34 -5.64
CA GLU A 238 9.67 13.49 -6.39
C GLU A 238 10.08 12.17 -7.08
N GLY A 239 9.32 11.08 -6.84
CA GLY A 239 9.57 9.78 -7.45
C GLY A 239 10.83 9.10 -6.92
N ILE A 240 11.13 9.31 -5.63
CA ILE A 240 12.27 8.72 -4.92
C ILE A 240 11.93 7.28 -4.58
N VAL A 241 12.72 6.34 -5.11
CA VAL A 241 12.56 4.92 -4.86
C VAL A 241 13.76 4.42 -4.07
N LEU A 242 13.49 3.83 -2.91
CA LEU A 242 14.44 3.09 -2.07
C LEU A 242 14.38 1.61 -2.48
#